data_AF-A0A6V8H2F3-F1
#
_entry.id   AF-A0A6V8H2F3-F1
#
_cell.length_a   1.000
_cell.length_b   1.000
_cell.length_c   1.000
_cell.angle_alpha   90.00
_cell.angle_beta   90.00
_cell.angle_gamma   90.00
#
_symmetry.space_group_name_H-M   'P 1'
#
loop_
_entity.id
_entity.type
_entity.pdbx_description
1 polymer ?
#
loop_
_entity_poly.entity_id
_entity_poly.type
_entity_poly.pdbx_seq_one_letter_code
_entity_poly.pdbx_strand_id
1 'polypeptide(L)'
;MDSPSSDLEGLHAFITGAAGVVGSHIIQEFLDLGCYVTSHDSKPYELPPHKYTDHLNSFYGETTERGLNRSMQEAMNKFGPINILILNAGSTEESHKHPIWNLPLDIWEETCQKDARRIFVTVKQFLRSAKASQDAQSGREIKNLAIVIIGSSEPEGHAVHDGVPYDLIQRLKKEIPQLNRKARINAVIPGGLIEARTQSEKHPKPSQNTSLQLKALVRATTFLASHREAGHLSGECLGVDNENEARLVWRGDETISLSQNLTSQALTIRTVPGVLSPAARNKIRVAVTIDLDAVSGWLGTGYSTENVLADYSAGFFAAQVGVPRLVEMLKRTGIANKVTWFIPGHSAESFPEEVQQVVDTGCEIGLHGYAHEGAYSLTVQQERDVLERCIDIMTKLTGKRPVGYRAPLYQVRETTLDLLEEYGFEYDSSLTDHDCQPFFAPRRPPLQPIDYRKPASSWMHPIPDSASDSDSSSGRREIVEIPCNYYMEDMTPMQFLPHVHNSHGYVDVRSIEQMWKDRFLWVREHENNPIFTIIMHPDTSGMAHVIGMVERMIQWLQSWGNEVEFMQAGEMARWWVAENEVDW
;
A
#
# COMPACT_ATOMS: atom_id res chain seq x y z
N MET A 1 -23.63 32.92 27.86
CA MET A 1 -22.84 31.68 27.70
C MET A 1 -22.13 31.85 26.39
N ASP A 2 -20.88 32.30 26.45
CA ASP A 2 -20.06 32.58 25.28
C ASP A 2 -19.84 31.28 24.52
N SER A 3 -20.17 31.27 23.22
CA SER A 3 -19.79 30.17 22.33
C SER A 3 -18.28 29.98 22.40
N PRO A 4 -17.76 28.75 22.50
CA PRO A 4 -16.31 28.53 22.53
C PRO A 4 -15.70 29.20 21.28
N SER A 5 -14.85 30.22 21.49
CA SER A 5 -14.21 30.96 20.40
C SER A 5 -13.45 29.98 19.51
N SER A 6 -13.82 29.91 18.22
CA SER A 6 -13.09 29.13 17.23
C SER A 6 -11.65 29.65 17.16
N ASP A 7 -10.65 28.78 16.98
CA ASP A 7 -9.25 29.23 16.81
C ASP A 7 -9.03 29.99 15.48
N LEU A 8 -10.06 29.96 14.62
CA LEU A 8 -10.17 30.70 13.38
C LEU A 8 -10.69 32.13 13.55
N GLU A 9 -11.29 32.47 14.69
CA GLU A 9 -11.87 33.79 14.93
C GLU A 9 -10.83 34.91 14.76
N GLY A 10 -11.20 35.96 14.02
CA GLY A 10 -10.35 37.11 13.73
C GLY A 10 -9.21 36.83 12.73
N LEU A 11 -9.10 35.63 12.17
CA LEU A 11 -8.15 35.34 11.09
C LEU A 11 -8.68 35.83 9.74
N HIS A 12 -7.77 36.17 8.84
CA HIS A 12 -8.09 36.59 7.48
C HIS A 12 -7.98 35.41 6.50
N ALA A 13 -9.11 35.02 5.91
CA ALA A 13 -9.20 33.98 4.90
C ALA A 13 -9.40 34.57 3.50
N PHE A 14 -8.60 34.13 2.53
CA PHE A 14 -8.76 34.44 1.12
C PHE A 14 -9.36 33.22 0.41
N ILE A 15 -10.56 33.37 -0.13
CA ILE A 15 -11.37 32.27 -0.66
C ILE A 15 -11.62 32.50 -2.15
N THR A 16 -11.15 31.57 -2.99
CA THR A 16 -11.40 31.61 -4.44
C THR A 16 -12.63 30.79 -4.84
N GLY A 17 -13.20 31.06 -6.01
CA GLY A 17 -14.41 30.37 -6.48
C GLY A 17 -15.67 30.81 -5.73
N ALA A 18 -15.69 32.06 -5.28
CA ALA A 18 -16.73 32.64 -4.42
C ALA A 18 -18.13 32.61 -5.03
N ALA A 19 -18.25 32.77 -6.35
CA ALA A 19 -19.53 32.77 -7.04
C ALA A 19 -20.14 31.35 -7.21
N GLY A 20 -19.37 30.30 -6.88
CA GLY A 20 -19.81 28.91 -6.91
C GLY A 20 -20.60 28.48 -5.67
N VAL A 21 -21.33 27.37 -5.79
CA VAL A 21 -22.12 26.79 -4.69
C VAL A 21 -21.22 26.42 -3.50
N VAL A 22 -20.09 25.75 -3.74
CA VAL A 22 -19.14 25.39 -2.68
C VAL A 22 -18.49 26.62 -2.05
N GLY A 23 -17.96 27.54 -2.86
CA GLY A 23 -17.26 28.72 -2.36
C GLY A 23 -18.16 29.64 -1.51
N SER A 24 -19.41 29.85 -1.92
CA SER A 24 -20.37 30.66 -1.17
C SER A 24 -20.70 30.09 0.22
N HIS A 25 -20.79 28.76 0.36
CA HIS A 25 -21.06 28.11 1.65
C HIS A 25 -19.84 28.15 2.58
N ILE A 26 -18.62 28.03 2.03
CA ILE A 26 -17.38 28.19 2.80
C ILE A 26 -17.24 29.63 3.29
N ILE A 27 -17.52 30.62 2.44
CA ILE A 27 -17.51 32.04 2.84
C ILE A 27 -18.46 32.25 4.03
N GLN A 28 -19.68 31.72 3.94
CA GLN A 28 -20.66 31.85 5.01
C GLN A 28 -20.17 31.23 6.33
N GLU A 29 -19.63 30.00 6.28
CA GLU A 29 -19.10 29.31 7.46
C GLU A 29 -17.93 30.07 8.11
N PHE A 30 -16.98 30.57 7.31
CA PHE A 30 -15.84 31.33 7.83
C PHE A 30 -16.29 32.66 8.46
N LEU A 31 -17.29 33.33 7.89
CA LEU A 31 -17.88 34.52 8.49
C LEU A 31 -18.62 34.20 9.81
N ASP A 32 -19.34 33.08 9.86
CA ASP A 32 -20.02 32.59 11.07
C ASP A 32 -19.03 32.23 12.20
N LEU A 33 -17.83 31.77 11.83
CA LEU A 33 -16.72 31.52 12.77
C LEU A 33 -15.94 32.79 13.17
N GLY A 34 -16.37 33.97 12.67
CA GLY A 34 -15.79 35.27 13.02
C GLY A 34 -14.51 35.62 12.25
N CYS A 35 -14.21 34.97 11.13
CA CYS A 35 -13.09 35.33 10.28
C CYS A 35 -13.36 36.64 9.51
N TYR A 36 -12.28 37.33 9.14
CA TYR A 36 -12.30 38.27 8.03
C TYR A 36 -12.15 37.49 6.73
N VAL A 37 -13.02 37.70 5.76
CA VAL A 37 -13.04 36.96 4.50
C VAL A 37 -12.84 37.91 3.34
N THR A 38 -11.83 37.62 2.52
CA THR A 38 -11.72 38.15 1.17
C THR A 38 -12.18 37.10 0.17
N SER A 39 -13.26 37.39 -0.55
CA SER A 39 -13.76 36.52 -1.61
C SER A 39 -13.22 36.94 -2.98
N HIS A 40 -12.88 35.98 -3.83
CA HIS A 40 -12.33 36.20 -5.16
C HIS A 40 -12.94 35.27 -6.21
N ASP A 41 -13.46 35.83 -7.29
CA ASP A 41 -13.96 35.06 -8.44
C ASP A 41 -13.83 35.87 -9.75
N SER A 42 -13.94 35.20 -10.89
CA SER A 42 -14.05 35.86 -12.19
C SER A 42 -15.48 36.38 -12.44
N LYS A 43 -16.48 35.81 -11.76
CA LYS A 43 -17.87 36.28 -11.77
C LYS A 43 -18.15 37.15 -10.53
N PRO A 44 -19.07 38.13 -10.61
CA PRO A 44 -19.48 38.87 -9.43
C PRO A 44 -20.13 37.93 -8.41
N TYR A 45 -19.75 38.06 -7.14
CA TYR A 45 -20.38 37.41 -6.00
C TYR A 45 -21.17 38.45 -5.21
N GLU A 46 -22.47 38.20 -5.01
CA GLU A 46 -23.30 39.07 -4.19
C GLU A 46 -23.10 38.76 -2.70
N LEU A 47 -22.87 39.82 -1.92
CA LEU A 47 -22.70 39.73 -0.46
C LEU A 47 -23.97 39.14 0.18
N PRO A 48 -23.86 38.20 1.14
CA PRO A 48 -24.99 37.81 1.97
C PRO A 48 -25.56 39.05 2.70
N PRO A 49 -26.89 39.16 2.88
CA PRO A 49 -27.51 40.40 3.37
C PRO A 49 -27.01 40.82 4.77
N HIS A 50 -26.53 42.06 4.86
CA HIS A 50 -26.30 42.95 6.02
C HIS A 50 -25.60 42.45 7.30
N LYS A 51 -25.35 41.15 7.49
CA LYS A 51 -24.84 40.61 8.76
C LYS A 51 -23.30 40.68 8.91
N TYR A 52 -22.55 40.78 7.80
CA TYR A 52 -21.08 40.67 7.82
C TYR A 52 -20.35 41.77 7.03
N THR A 53 -20.94 42.95 6.86
CA THR A 53 -20.38 44.03 6.02
C THR A 53 -18.98 44.48 6.44
N ASP A 54 -18.62 44.34 7.71
CA ASP A 54 -17.29 44.72 8.21
C ASP A 54 -16.24 43.61 8.07
N HIS A 55 -16.68 42.37 7.82
CA HIS A 55 -15.82 41.18 7.78
C HIS A 55 -15.69 40.57 6.39
N LEU A 56 -16.44 41.04 5.39
CA LEU A 56 -16.39 40.53 4.02
C LEU A 56 -15.91 41.60 3.04
N ASN A 57 -14.91 41.26 2.23
CA ASN A 57 -14.45 42.07 1.11
C ASN A 57 -14.47 41.24 -0.18
N SER A 58 -15.21 41.69 -1.19
CA SER A 58 -15.39 40.92 -2.43
C SER A 58 -14.63 41.54 -3.60
N PHE A 59 -13.75 40.75 -4.21
CA PHE A 59 -13.04 41.11 -5.43
C PHE A 59 -13.55 40.29 -6.61
N TYR A 60 -13.78 40.98 -7.72
CA TYR A 60 -14.00 40.35 -9.01
C TYR A 60 -12.81 40.68 -9.92
N GLY A 61 -12.22 39.68 -10.57
CA GLY A 61 -11.03 39.93 -11.37
C GLY A 61 -10.44 38.70 -12.06
N GLU A 62 -9.48 38.95 -12.95
CA GLU A 62 -8.77 37.89 -13.66
C GLU A 62 -7.89 37.06 -12.72
N THR A 63 -7.90 35.74 -12.90
CA THR A 63 -7.03 34.79 -12.19
C THR A 63 -5.60 34.75 -12.75
N THR A 64 -5.12 35.84 -13.36
CA THR A 64 -3.73 35.95 -13.82
C THR A 64 -2.79 36.21 -12.64
N GLU A 65 -1.50 35.94 -12.81
CA GLU A 65 -0.51 36.18 -11.75
C GLU A 65 -0.51 37.64 -11.26
N ARG A 66 -0.68 38.59 -12.19
CA ARG A 66 -0.77 40.02 -11.87
C ARG A 66 -2.08 40.38 -11.17
N GLY A 67 -3.20 39.81 -11.62
CA GLY A 67 -4.52 40.03 -11.01
C GLY A 67 -4.56 39.53 -9.57
N LEU A 68 -4.19 38.28 -9.34
CA LEU A 68 -4.15 37.67 -8.00
C LEU A 68 -3.22 38.41 -7.04
N ASN A 69 -2.04 38.85 -7.51
CA ASN A 69 -1.13 39.64 -6.68
C ASN A 69 -1.78 40.97 -6.25
N ARG A 70 -2.48 41.67 -7.16
CA ARG A 70 -3.20 42.90 -6.82
C ARG A 70 -4.30 42.63 -5.80
N SER A 71 -5.15 41.62 -6.03
CA SER A 71 -6.24 41.28 -5.12
C SER A 71 -5.75 40.88 -3.74
N MET A 72 -4.67 40.11 -3.63
CA MET A 72 -4.09 39.76 -2.33
C MET A 72 -3.45 40.96 -1.63
N GLN A 73 -2.85 41.90 -2.36
CA GLN A 73 -2.35 43.15 -1.78
C GLN A 73 -3.49 44.02 -1.24
N GLU A 74 -4.56 44.20 -2.00
CA GLU A 74 -5.74 44.96 -1.57
C GLU A 74 -6.45 44.28 -0.38
N ALA A 75 -6.53 42.94 -0.38
CA ALA A 75 -6.99 42.15 0.75
C ALA A 75 -6.18 42.44 2.02
N MET A 76 -4.85 42.40 1.91
CA MET A 76 -3.95 42.66 3.03
C MET A 76 -4.06 44.09 3.55
N ASN A 77 -4.26 45.06 2.67
CA ASN A 77 -4.46 46.45 3.07
C ASN A 77 -5.76 46.64 3.86
N LYS A 78 -6.78 45.81 3.60
CA LYS A 78 -8.09 45.90 4.26
C LYS A 78 -8.13 45.16 5.60
N PHE A 79 -7.66 43.91 5.66
CA PHE A 79 -7.83 43.04 6.83
C PHE A 79 -6.50 42.54 7.43
N GLY A 80 -5.36 42.98 6.92
CA GLY A 80 -4.05 42.52 7.38
C GLY A 80 -3.60 41.20 6.73
N PRO A 81 -2.52 40.58 7.23
CA PRO A 81 -1.92 39.39 6.62
C PRO A 81 -2.94 38.28 6.39
N ILE A 82 -2.91 37.65 5.22
CA ILE A 82 -3.80 36.54 4.90
C ILE A 82 -3.27 35.30 5.64
N ASN A 83 -4.08 34.74 6.54
CA ASN A 83 -3.75 33.54 7.31
C ASN A 83 -4.10 32.28 6.53
N ILE A 84 -5.26 32.27 5.87
CA ILE A 84 -5.84 31.06 5.29
C ILE A 84 -6.11 31.27 3.81
N LEU A 85 -5.66 30.33 2.97
CA LEU A 85 -6.06 30.24 1.57
C LEU A 85 -7.01 29.05 1.40
N ILE A 86 -8.24 29.33 0.96
CA ILE A 86 -9.15 28.30 0.46
C ILE A 86 -9.22 28.40 -1.06
N LEU A 87 -8.71 27.37 -1.73
CA LEU A 87 -8.62 27.33 -3.18
C LEU A 87 -9.67 26.36 -3.73
N ASN A 88 -10.79 26.88 -4.22
CA ASN A 88 -11.79 26.08 -4.90
C ASN A 88 -11.47 25.98 -6.40
N ALA A 89 -10.85 24.88 -6.81
CA ALA A 89 -10.50 24.61 -8.21
C ALA A 89 -11.73 24.02 -8.93
N GLY A 90 -12.61 24.87 -9.45
CA GLY A 90 -13.76 24.42 -10.23
C GLY A 90 -13.35 24.02 -11.64
N SER A 91 -13.59 22.75 -11.99
CA SER A 91 -13.46 22.20 -13.34
C SER A 91 -14.46 22.85 -14.32
N THR A 92 -14.11 22.89 -15.60
CA THR A 92 -14.99 23.33 -16.69
C THR A 92 -16.17 22.37 -16.88
N GLU A 93 -17.38 22.89 -17.10
CA GLU A 93 -18.63 22.14 -17.35
C GLU A 93 -18.56 21.21 -18.58
N GLU A 94 -17.48 21.22 -19.35
CA GLU A 94 -17.37 20.56 -20.66
C GLU A 94 -16.77 19.16 -20.60
N SER A 95 -15.84 18.88 -19.68
CA SER A 95 -15.30 17.52 -19.45
C SER A 95 -16.39 16.59 -18.90
N HIS A 96 -17.26 17.11 -18.05
CA HIS A 96 -18.38 16.39 -17.43
C HIS A 96 -19.51 15.99 -18.39
N LYS A 97 -19.46 16.43 -19.66
CA LYS A 97 -20.45 16.06 -20.69
C LYS A 97 -20.17 14.71 -21.34
N HIS A 98 -18.98 14.16 -21.13
CA HIS A 98 -18.52 12.93 -21.75
C HIS A 98 -18.12 11.92 -20.66
N PRO A 99 -18.57 10.66 -20.72
CA PRO A 99 -17.95 9.63 -19.90
C PRO A 99 -16.50 9.43 -20.34
N ILE A 100 -15.62 8.96 -19.45
CA ILE A 100 -14.16 8.92 -19.68
C ILE A 100 -13.77 8.19 -20.98
N TRP A 101 -14.49 7.12 -21.34
CA TRP A 101 -14.26 6.36 -22.59
C TRP A 101 -14.69 7.09 -23.87
N ASN A 102 -15.37 8.24 -23.76
CA ASN A 102 -15.78 9.11 -24.85
C ASN A 102 -15.27 10.56 -24.68
N LEU A 103 -14.43 10.84 -23.68
CA LEU A 103 -13.89 12.17 -23.43
C LEU A 103 -12.82 12.50 -24.47
N PRO A 104 -13.01 13.55 -25.29
CA PRO A 104 -11.96 13.99 -26.21
C PRO A 104 -10.70 14.37 -25.45
N LEU A 105 -9.55 13.85 -25.92
CA LEU A 105 -8.26 14.04 -25.25
C LEU A 105 -7.85 15.51 -25.12
N ASP A 106 -8.20 16.34 -26.09
CA ASP A 106 -7.96 17.79 -26.08
C ASP A 106 -8.74 18.50 -24.96
N ILE A 107 -9.98 18.10 -24.71
CA ILE A 107 -10.79 18.62 -23.60
C ILE A 107 -10.21 18.19 -22.25
N TRP A 108 -9.75 16.94 -22.14
CA TRP A 108 -9.06 16.44 -20.94
C TRP A 108 -7.77 17.21 -20.65
N GLU A 109 -6.90 17.33 -21.65
CA GLU A 109 -5.61 18.02 -21.53
C GLU A 109 -5.78 19.51 -21.19
N GLU A 110 -6.73 20.19 -21.83
CA GLU A 110 -7.03 21.60 -21.55
C GLU A 110 -7.53 21.79 -20.10
N THR A 111 -8.42 20.92 -19.63
CA THR A 111 -8.97 20.95 -18.27
C THR A 111 -7.86 20.74 -17.24
N CYS A 112 -7.04 19.70 -17.41
CA CYS A 112 -5.91 19.40 -16.52
C CYS A 112 -4.89 20.54 -16.45
N GLN A 113 -4.50 21.08 -17.61
CA GLN A 113 -3.51 22.17 -17.67
C GLN A 113 -4.03 23.46 -17.03
N LYS A 114 -5.30 23.80 -17.26
CA LYS A 114 -5.93 25.01 -16.73
C LYS A 114 -6.04 24.97 -15.21
N ASP A 115 -6.49 23.85 -14.64
CA ASP A 115 -6.69 23.70 -13.20
C ASP A 115 -5.35 23.63 -12.44
N ALA A 116 -4.40 22.84 -12.95
CA ALA A 116 -3.06 22.78 -12.38
C ALA A 116 -2.37 24.16 -12.37
N ARG A 117 -2.48 24.92 -13.49
CA ARG A 117 -1.92 26.27 -13.59
C ARG A 117 -2.57 27.23 -12.60
N ARG A 118 -3.90 27.21 -12.48
CA ARG A 118 -4.64 28.07 -11.55
C ARG A 118 -4.22 27.80 -10.11
N ILE A 119 -4.18 26.53 -9.71
CA ILE A 119 -3.75 26.10 -8.36
C ILE A 119 -2.33 26.62 -8.07
N PHE A 120 -1.40 26.35 -8.97
CA PHE A 120 -0.01 26.75 -8.82
C PHE A 120 0.14 28.28 -8.67
N VAL A 121 -0.49 29.07 -9.54
CA VAL A 121 -0.35 30.54 -9.52
C VAL A 121 -0.94 31.14 -8.25
N THR A 122 -2.12 30.69 -7.82
CA THR A 122 -2.76 31.18 -6.60
C THR A 122 -1.96 30.84 -5.36
N VAL A 123 -1.51 29.60 -5.22
CA VAL A 123 -0.66 29.18 -4.07
C VAL A 123 0.65 29.96 -4.07
N LYS A 124 1.29 30.13 -5.23
CA LYS A 124 2.51 30.93 -5.37
C LYS A 124 2.29 32.38 -4.90
N GLN A 125 1.19 33.03 -5.30
CA GLN A 125 0.94 34.41 -4.87
C GLN A 125 0.63 34.51 -3.37
N PHE A 126 -0.12 33.56 -2.82
CA PHE A 126 -0.40 33.51 -1.39
C PHE A 126 0.89 33.33 -0.55
N LEU A 127 1.77 32.43 -0.95
CA LEU A 127 3.06 32.25 -0.25
C LEU A 127 3.95 33.48 -0.39
N ARG A 128 3.92 34.19 -1.53
CA ARG A 128 4.62 35.47 -1.70
C ARG A 128 4.05 36.57 -0.81
N SER A 129 2.73 36.66 -0.67
CA SER A 129 2.09 37.65 0.22
C SER A 129 2.37 37.34 1.68
N ALA A 130 2.38 36.06 2.06
CA ALA A 130 2.78 35.61 3.39
C ALA A 130 4.23 36.00 3.68
N LYS A 131 5.16 35.70 2.76
CA LYS A 131 6.55 36.12 2.88
C LYS A 131 6.70 37.64 3.04
N ALA A 132 6.06 38.43 2.19
CA ALA A 132 6.13 39.88 2.26
C ALA A 132 5.61 40.42 3.61
N SER A 133 4.54 39.84 4.14
CA SER A 133 3.99 40.20 5.45
C SER A 133 4.93 39.84 6.61
N GLN A 134 5.55 38.66 6.57
CA GLN A 134 6.53 38.26 7.60
C GLN A 134 7.80 39.10 7.52
N ASP A 135 8.31 39.40 6.32
CA ASP A 135 9.48 40.26 6.11
C ASP A 135 9.21 41.68 6.65
N ALA A 136 8.02 42.23 6.39
CA ALA A 136 7.59 43.53 6.93
C ALA A 136 7.47 43.55 8.46
N GLN A 137 7.28 42.38 9.09
CA GLN A 137 7.19 42.21 10.54
C GLN A 137 8.50 41.64 11.14
N SER A 138 9.65 41.93 10.52
CA SER A 138 10.98 41.50 11.01
C SER A 138 11.11 39.98 11.19
N GLY A 139 10.48 39.20 10.31
CA GLY A 139 10.52 37.74 10.31
C GLY A 139 9.53 37.07 11.27
N ARG A 140 8.61 37.83 11.89
CA ARG A 140 7.56 37.22 12.71
C ARG A 140 6.64 36.37 11.85
N GLU A 141 6.51 35.09 12.20
CA GLU A 141 5.66 34.14 11.49
C GLU A 141 4.17 34.49 11.61
N ILE A 142 3.44 34.37 10.50
CA ILE A 142 1.98 34.50 10.46
C ILE A 142 1.35 33.34 11.26
N LYS A 143 0.44 33.67 12.18
CA LYS A 143 -0.34 32.66 12.91
C LYS A 143 -1.28 31.93 11.96
N ASN A 144 -1.44 30.62 12.15
CA ASN A 144 -2.41 29.81 11.41
C ASN A 144 -2.26 29.92 9.89
N LEU A 145 -1.02 29.85 9.37
CA LEU A 145 -0.78 29.83 7.94
C LEU A 145 -1.24 28.48 7.37
N ALA A 146 -2.35 28.46 6.64
CA ALA A 146 -2.96 27.23 6.14
C ALA A 146 -3.44 27.38 4.69
N ILE A 147 -3.23 26.33 3.90
CA ILE A 147 -3.72 26.22 2.53
C ILE A 147 -4.62 24.98 2.46
N VAL A 148 -5.87 25.17 2.03
CA VAL A 148 -6.80 24.07 1.76
C VAL A 148 -7.22 24.16 0.30
N ILE A 149 -6.89 23.12 -0.47
CA ILE A 149 -7.29 22.99 -1.88
C ILE A 149 -8.55 22.13 -1.95
N ILE A 150 -9.55 22.57 -2.69
CA ILE A 150 -10.75 21.77 -2.96
C ILE A 150 -10.64 21.27 -4.40
N GLY A 151 -10.62 19.95 -4.54
CA GLY A 151 -10.52 19.25 -5.82
C GLY A 151 -11.85 19.00 -6.51
N SER A 152 -11.78 18.50 -7.74
CA SER A 152 -12.88 17.82 -8.45
C SER A 152 -12.68 16.31 -8.38
N SER A 153 -13.76 15.55 -8.15
CA SER A 153 -13.79 14.10 -8.42
C SER A 153 -14.52 13.85 -9.74
N GLU A 154 -13.95 13.06 -10.64
CA GLU A 154 -14.77 12.38 -11.63
C GLU A 154 -15.47 11.16 -11.01
N PRO A 155 -16.66 10.76 -11.50
CA PRO A 155 -17.54 9.84 -10.77
C PRO A 155 -17.12 8.37 -10.81
N GLU A 156 -16.11 7.96 -11.56
CA GLU A 156 -15.82 6.53 -11.76
C GLU A 156 -14.31 6.25 -11.77
N GLY A 157 -13.86 5.62 -10.67
CA GLY A 157 -12.74 4.69 -10.53
C GLY A 157 -11.46 4.82 -11.37
N HIS A 158 -10.35 4.74 -10.64
CA HIS A 158 -8.98 4.41 -11.07
C HIS A 158 -8.02 5.60 -11.24
N ALA A 159 -7.33 5.89 -10.13
CA ALA A 159 -5.95 6.33 -10.08
C ALA A 159 -5.53 7.48 -11.00
N VAL A 160 -6.00 8.71 -10.75
CA VAL A 160 -5.19 9.95 -10.69
C VAL A 160 -5.99 10.97 -9.84
N HIS A 161 -5.30 11.80 -9.07
CA HIS A 161 -5.86 12.97 -8.41
C HIS A 161 -6.28 14.03 -9.45
N ASP A 162 -7.40 13.82 -10.16
CA ASP A 162 -7.80 14.58 -11.37
C ASP A 162 -8.40 15.97 -11.11
N GLY A 163 -7.58 16.81 -10.47
CA GLY A 163 -7.87 18.23 -10.25
C GLY A 163 -7.03 18.81 -9.11
N VAL A 164 -6.43 17.95 -8.29
CA VAL A 164 -5.51 18.35 -7.21
C VAL A 164 -4.12 17.83 -7.55
N PRO A 165 -3.13 18.70 -7.86
CA PRO A 165 -1.77 18.26 -8.13
C PRO A 165 -1.13 17.73 -6.83
N TYR A 166 -1.32 16.44 -6.54
CA TYR A 166 -0.81 15.78 -5.33
C TYR A 166 0.69 15.99 -5.18
N ASP A 167 1.46 15.89 -6.26
CA ASP A 167 2.90 16.17 -6.26
C ASP A 167 3.22 17.61 -5.83
N LEU A 168 2.40 18.59 -6.21
CA LEU A 168 2.56 19.97 -5.75
C LEU A 168 2.31 20.07 -4.24
N ILE A 169 1.30 19.37 -3.71
CA ILE A 169 1.04 19.31 -2.27
C ILE A 169 2.21 18.65 -1.53
N GLN A 170 2.68 17.48 -2.01
CA GLN A 170 3.80 16.75 -1.43
C GLN A 170 5.12 17.53 -1.47
N ARG A 171 5.30 18.34 -2.51
CA ARG A 171 6.44 19.25 -2.61
C ARG A 171 6.29 20.41 -1.62
N LEU A 172 5.14 21.08 -1.62
CA LEU A 172 4.90 22.23 -0.77
C LEU A 172 4.92 21.87 0.72
N LYS A 173 4.40 20.72 1.15
CA LYS A 173 4.45 20.32 2.57
C LYS A 173 5.89 20.29 3.12
N LYS A 174 6.89 20.05 2.26
CA LYS A 174 8.33 20.06 2.61
C LYS A 174 8.94 21.46 2.55
N GLU A 175 8.45 22.32 1.67
CA GLU A 175 9.00 23.67 1.43
C GLU A 175 8.37 24.75 2.33
N ILE A 176 7.05 24.71 2.56
CA ILE A 176 6.34 25.75 3.33
C ILE A 176 6.82 25.90 4.79
N PRO A 177 7.34 24.87 5.50
CA PRO A 177 7.91 25.05 6.84
C PRO A 177 9.16 25.93 6.87
N GLN A 178 9.87 26.06 5.73
CA GLN A 178 11.02 26.97 5.60
C GLN A 178 10.58 28.43 5.56
N LEU A 179 9.35 28.69 5.10
CA LEU A 179 8.74 30.02 5.13
C LEU A 179 8.09 30.30 6.50
N ASN A 180 7.38 29.32 7.06
CA ASN A 180 6.68 29.44 8.33
C ASN A 180 6.57 28.04 8.96
N ARG A 181 7.18 27.85 10.14
CA ARG A 181 7.39 26.52 10.75
C ARG A 181 6.11 25.73 11.01
N LYS A 182 4.97 26.41 11.15
CA LYS A 182 3.67 25.76 11.42
C LYS A 182 2.77 25.73 10.20
N ALA A 183 3.23 26.17 9.03
CA ALA A 183 2.43 26.22 7.83
C ALA A 183 1.97 24.83 7.37
N ARG A 184 0.74 24.77 6.85
CA ARG A 184 0.10 23.53 6.41
C ARG A 184 -0.47 23.68 5.02
N ILE A 185 -0.47 22.58 4.28
CA ILE A 185 -1.19 22.46 3.02
C ILE A 185 -1.90 21.12 2.99
N ASN A 186 -3.20 21.11 2.73
CA ASN A 186 -4.00 19.90 2.59
C ASN A 186 -5.02 20.09 1.46
N ALA A 187 -5.69 19.01 1.07
CA ALA A 187 -6.79 19.05 0.13
C ALA A 187 -8.03 18.33 0.65
N VAL A 188 -9.20 18.77 0.17
CA VAL A 188 -10.49 18.11 0.34
C VAL A 188 -11.02 17.72 -1.03
N ILE A 189 -11.40 16.45 -1.19
CA ILE A 189 -11.89 15.88 -2.44
C ILE A 189 -13.37 15.50 -2.23
N PRO A 190 -14.33 16.17 -2.89
CA PRO A 190 -15.75 15.77 -2.81
C PRO A 190 -15.96 14.41 -3.49
N GLY A 191 -16.81 13.54 -2.96
CA GLY A 191 -17.18 12.26 -3.58
C GLY A 191 -18.42 12.39 -4.48
N GLY A 192 -18.24 12.84 -5.72
CA GLY A 192 -19.30 12.98 -6.73
C GLY A 192 -19.63 14.44 -7.11
N LEU A 193 -20.41 14.60 -8.19
CA LEU A 193 -20.75 15.91 -8.75
C LEU A 193 -21.73 16.68 -7.85
N ILE A 194 -21.30 17.82 -7.30
CA ILE A 194 -22.23 18.77 -6.67
C ILE A 194 -22.82 19.63 -7.79
N GLU A 195 -23.91 19.16 -8.42
CA GLU A 195 -24.61 19.90 -9.48
C GLU A 195 -25.05 21.29 -8.97
N ALA A 196 -24.50 22.35 -9.57
CA ALA A 196 -25.14 23.66 -9.58
C ALA A 196 -26.22 23.63 -10.65
N ARG A 197 -27.45 23.20 -10.30
CA ARG A 197 -28.57 23.34 -11.24
C ARG A 197 -28.76 24.83 -11.57
N THR A 198 -28.72 25.11 -12.87
CA THR A 198 -28.75 26.43 -13.51
C THR A 198 -29.80 27.37 -12.91
N GLN A 199 -29.47 28.66 -12.88
CA GLN A 199 -30.25 29.82 -12.39
C GLN A 199 -31.63 30.05 -13.06
N SER A 200 -32.27 29.05 -13.68
CA SER A 200 -33.58 29.23 -14.33
C SER A 200 -34.79 29.01 -13.41
N GLU A 201 -34.61 28.59 -12.16
CA GLU A 201 -35.71 28.41 -11.21
C GLU A 201 -35.49 29.26 -9.96
N LYS A 202 -36.44 30.17 -9.69
CA LYS A 202 -36.51 30.92 -8.43
C LYS A 202 -36.78 29.93 -7.29
N HIS A 203 -35.72 29.56 -6.58
CA HIS A 203 -35.68 28.74 -5.36
C HIS A 203 -36.05 27.24 -5.49
N PRO A 204 -35.17 26.37 -5.99
CA PRO A 204 -35.22 24.94 -5.69
C PRO A 204 -34.40 24.64 -4.43
N LYS A 205 -34.97 23.91 -3.47
CA LYS A 205 -34.24 23.39 -2.30
C LYS A 205 -33.34 22.22 -2.76
N PRO A 206 -32.05 22.16 -2.35
CA PRO A 206 -31.21 21.01 -2.65
C PRO A 206 -31.83 19.72 -2.05
N SER A 207 -31.61 18.58 -2.71
CA SER A 207 -31.96 17.28 -2.13
C SER A 207 -31.28 17.10 -0.77
N GLN A 208 -31.87 16.34 0.16
CA GLN A 208 -31.29 16.13 1.50
C GLN A 208 -29.84 15.61 1.43
N ASN A 209 -29.54 14.72 0.48
CA ASN A 209 -28.20 14.14 0.31
C ASN A 209 -27.18 15.17 -0.19
N THR A 210 -27.52 15.98 -1.20
CA THR A 210 -26.63 17.05 -1.70
C THR A 210 -26.34 18.10 -0.62
N SER A 211 -27.32 18.40 0.23
CA SER A 211 -27.14 19.33 1.36
C SER A 211 -26.23 18.76 2.45
N LEU A 212 -26.30 17.45 2.70
CA LEU A 212 -25.45 16.78 3.70
C LEU A 212 -23.99 16.71 3.23
N GLN A 213 -23.77 16.36 1.96
CA GLN A 213 -22.44 16.33 1.34
C GLN A 213 -21.76 17.70 1.35
N LEU A 214 -22.49 18.75 0.98
CA LEU A 214 -21.97 20.11 0.99
C LEU A 214 -21.59 20.57 2.41
N LYS A 215 -22.39 20.21 3.42
CA LYS A 215 -22.05 20.48 4.83
C LYS A 215 -20.81 19.72 5.28
N ALA A 216 -20.67 18.46 4.89
CA ALA A 216 -19.48 17.66 5.20
C ALA A 216 -18.22 18.25 4.55
N LEU A 217 -18.33 18.70 3.30
CA LEU A 217 -17.24 19.34 2.56
C LEU A 217 -16.77 20.64 3.23
N VAL A 218 -17.73 21.49 3.62
CA VAL A 218 -17.46 22.74 4.33
C VAL A 218 -16.79 22.47 5.69
N ARG A 219 -17.28 21.46 6.44
CA ARG A 219 -16.69 21.05 7.73
C ARG A 219 -15.27 20.50 7.60
N ALA A 220 -15.03 19.66 6.60
CA ALA A 220 -13.68 19.16 6.30
C ALA A 220 -12.73 20.31 5.97
N THR A 221 -13.22 21.29 5.20
CA THR A 221 -12.45 22.49 4.83
C THR A 221 -12.10 23.33 6.06
N THR A 222 -13.05 23.59 6.96
CA THR A 222 -12.78 24.34 8.19
C THR A 222 -11.87 23.59 9.16
N PHE A 223 -12.05 22.28 9.29
CA PHE A 223 -11.16 21.41 10.06
C PHE A 223 -9.70 21.53 9.61
N LEU A 224 -9.44 21.38 8.29
CA LEU A 224 -8.07 21.46 7.74
C LEU A 224 -7.48 22.87 7.76
N ALA A 225 -8.33 23.91 7.79
CA ALA A 225 -7.89 25.29 7.91
C ALA A 225 -7.45 25.66 9.34
N SER A 226 -7.94 24.95 10.36
CA SER A 226 -7.64 25.19 11.77
C SER A 226 -6.33 24.49 12.18
N HIS A 227 -5.37 25.25 12.73
CA HIS A 227 -4.15 24.66 13.30
C HIS A 227 -4.45 23.86 14.56
N ARG A 228 -5.47 24.24 15.33
CA ARG A 228 -5.87 23.52 16.54
C ARG A 228 -6.46 22.16 16.19
N GLU A 229 -7.41 22.13 15.26
CA GLU A 229 -8.14 20.91 14.92
C GLU A 229 -7.32 19.99 14.00
N ALA A 230 -6.66 20.54 12.96
CA ALA A 230 -5.84 19.75 12.04
C ALA A 230 -4.53 19.24 12.67
N GLY A 231 -4.15 19.69 13.87
CA GLY A 231 -3.06 19.10 14.64
C GLY A 231 -1.70 19.14 13.93
N HIS A 232 -1.21 18.02 13.38
CA HIS A 232 0.02 17.94 12.58
C HIS A 232 -0.22 17.60 11.09
N LEU A 233 -1.47 17.55 10.65
CA LEU A 233 -1.84 17.18 9.28
C LEU A 233 -1.36 18.23 8.27
N SER A 234 -0.55 17.77 7.31
CA SER A 234 -0.02 18.54 6.19
C SER A 234 0.43 17.55 5.11
N GLY A 235 -0.02 17.75 3.89
CA GLY A 235 0.19 16.83 2.78
C GLY A 235 -0.95 15.87 2.52
N GLU A 236 -2.07 16.01 3.24
CA GLU A 236 -3.18 15.05 3.20
C GLU A 236 -4.24 15.45 2.18
N CYS A 237 -4.84 14.45 1.55
CA CYS A 237 -6.00 14.59 0.66
C CYS A 237 -7.19 13.86 1.28
N LEU A 238 -8.15 14.60 1.84
CA LEU A 238 -9.30 14.04 2.54
C LEU A 238 -10.48 13.88 1.58
N GLY A 239 -10.92 12.64 1.33
CA GLY A 239 -12.17 12.35 0.62
C GLY A 239 -13.42 12.66 1.46
N VAL A 240 -14.45 13.20 0.83
CA VAL A 240 -15.75 13.49 1.45
C VAL A 240 -16.85 12.85 0.62
N ASP A 241 -17.09 11.57 0.90
CA ASP A 241 -18.02 10.72 0.15
C ASP A 241 -19.44 10.78 0.73
N ASN A 242 -20.42 10.37 -0.09
CA ASN A 242 -21.80 10.18 0.37
C ASN A 242 -21.95 8.86 1.14
N GLU A 243 -22.95 8.78 2.04
CA GLU A 243 -23.19 7.65 2.96
C GLU A 243 -23.27 6.25 2.31
N ASN A 244 -23.33 6.15 0.98
CA ASN A 244 -23.47 4.90 0.24
C ASN A 244 -22.14 4.15 -0.05
N GLU A 245 -20.96 4.72 0.24
CA GLU A 245 -19.66 4.08 -0.08
C GLU A 245 -18.89 3.49 1.13
N ALA A 246 -19.54 3.34 2.29
CA ALA A 246 -19.00 2.60 3.45
C ALA A 246 -17.57 3.03 3.89
N ARG A 247 -17.25 4.33 3.80
CA ARG A 247 -16.04 4.93 4.39
C ARG A 247 -16.40 5.85 5.55
N LEU A 248 -15.51 5.93 6.53
CA LEU A 248 -15.73 6.50 7.87
C LEU A 248 -16.12 7.99 7.81
N VAL A 249 -17.36 8.32 8.17
CA VAL A 249 -17.83 9.71 8.35
C VAL A 249 -17.75 10.05 9.84
N TRP A 250 -16.90 11.02 10.20
CA TRP A 250 -16.84 11.54 11.56
C TRP A 250 -18.16 12.25 11.92
N ARG A 251 -18.86 11.76 12.95
CA ARG A 251 -20.10 12.35 13.47
C ARG A 251 -19.76 13.22 14.68
N GLY A 252 -20.01 14.52 14.58
CA GLY A 252 -19.50 15.54 15.50
C GLY A 252 -20.01 15.52 16.95
N ASP A 253 -20.73 14.48 17.35
CA ASP A 253 -21.20 14.32 18.73
C ASP A 253 -20.18 13.54 19.59
N GLU A 254 -19.12 13.00 18.99
CA GLU A 254 -18.02 12.30 19.69
C GLU A 254 -16.93 13.27 20.14
N THR A 255 -17.29 14.21 21.03
CA THR A 255 -16.28 14.98 21.78
C THR A 255 -15.99 14.28 23.10
N ILE A 256 -14.76 13.78 23.25
CA ILE A 256 -14.25 13.32 24.55
C ILE A 256 -14.10 14.55 25.46
N SER A 257 -15.08 14.76 26.35
CA SER A 257 -15.02 15.79 27.37
C SER A 257 -13.97 15.42 28.43
N LEU A 258 -12.80 16.04 28.35
CA LEU A 258 -11.85 16.12 29.45
C LEU A 258 -12.10 17.42 30.22
N SER A 259 -13.13 17.46 31.08
CA SER A 259 -13.23 18.53 32.06
C SER A 259 -13.63 18.04 33.45
N GLN A 260 -12.71 18.33 34.38
CA GLN A 260 -12.92 18.70 35.78
C GLN A 260 -13.59 17.66 36.70
N ASN A 261 -12.75 16.81 37.31
CA ASN A 261 -12.71 16.55 38.76
C ASN A 261 -11.57 15.56 39.07
N LEU A 262 -10.33 16.04 39.07
CA LEU A 262 -9.21 15.32 39.67
C LEU A 262 -9.18 15.64 41.17
N THR A 263 -10.12 15.07 41.92
CA THR A 263 -9.86 14.78 43.33
C THR A 263 -8.95 13.56 43.39
N SER A 264 -7.89 13.71 44.18
CA SER A 264 -6.87 12.73 44.48
C SER A 264 -7.46 11.41 44.99
N GLN A 265 -7.86 10.55 44.09
CA GLN A 265 -7.79 9.11 44.31
C GLN A 265 -6.63 8.64 43.46
N ALA A 266 -5.63 8.06 44.12
CA ALA A 266 -4.54 7.37 43.47
C ALA A 266 -5.13 6.56 42.31
N LEU A 267 -4.71 6.88 41.09
CA LEU A 267 -4.85 5.98 39.95
C LEU A 267 -4.14 4.70 40.40
N THR A 268 -4.91 3.80 40.98
CA THR A 268 -4.57 2.39 40.99
C THR A 268 -4.44 2.13 39.51
N ILE A 269 -3.19 1.98 39.06
CA ILE A 269 -2.86 1.37 37.77
C ILE A 269 -3.82 0.21 37.69
N ARG A 270 -4.85 0.32 36.84
CA ARG A 270 -5.68 -0.83 36.54
C ARG A 270 -4.67 -1.81 36.01
N THR A 271 -4.42 -2.83 36.81
CA THR A 271 -3.62 -3.97 36.43
C THR A 271 -4.02 -4.29 35.00
N VAL A 272 -3.00 -4.32 34.13
CA VAL A 272 -3.04 -5.01 32.85
C VAL A 272 -4.02 -6.18 33.02
N PRO A 273 -5.07 -6.30 32.18
CA PRO A 273 -6.04 -7.37 32.31
C PRO A 273 -5.26 -8.64 32.60
N GLY A 274 -5.55 -9.25 33.77
CA GLY A 274 -4.75 -10.34 34.28
C GLY A 274 -4.51 -11.32 33.15
N VAL A 275 -3.24 -11.71 32.98
CA VAL A 275 -2.82 -12.76 32.05
C VAL A 275 -3.91 -13.82 32.06
N LEU A 276 -4.68 -13.88 30.96
CA LEU A 276 -5.47 -15.08 30.67
C LEU A 276 -4.44 -16.18 30.81
N SER A 277 -4.59 -17.02 31.83
CA SER A 277 -3.73 -18.19 31.97
C SER A 277 -3.77 -18.85 30.59
N PRO A 278 -2.63 -18.97 29.88
CA PRO A 278 -2.68 -19.46 28.54
C PRO A 278 -3.26 -20.87 28.65
N ALA A 279 -4.44 -21.09 28.06
CA ALA A 279 -4.71 -22.41 27.51
C ALA A 279 -3.45 -22.73 26.71
N ALA A 280 -2.79 -23.87 26.98
CA ALA A 280 -1.51 -24.21 26.36
C ALA A 280 -1.60 -23.91 24.86
N ARG A 281 -1.06 -22.76 24.42
CA ARG A 281 -1.24 -22.28 23.06
C ARG A 281 -0.29 -23.11 22.23
N ASN A 282 -0.84 -23.72 21.17
CA ASN A 282 -0.09 -24.61 20.30
C ASN A 282 1.17 -23.91 19.79
N LYS A 283 2.28 -24.65 19.74
CA LYS A 283 3.52 -24.15 19.12
C LYS A 283 3.24 -23.74 17.68
N ILE A 284 3.78 -22.61 17.26
CA ILE A 284 3.79 -22.15 15.88
C ILE A 284 5.13 -22.53 15.27
N ARG A 285 5.09 -23.35 14.22
CA ARG A 285 6.31 -23.80 13.54
C ARG A 285 6.64 -22.85 12.41
N VAL A 286 7.80 -22.22 12.48
CA VAL A 286 8.24 -21.23 11.50
C VAL A 286 9.23 -21.88 10.54
N ALA A 287 8.92 -21.82 9.25
CA ALA A 287 9.87 -22.15 8.19
C ALA A 287 10.34 -20.84 7.54
N VAL A 288 11.61 -20.52 7.71
CA VAL A 288 12.28 -19.48 6.90
C VAL A 288 12.95 -20.20 5.74
N THR A 289 12.47 -19.93 4.53
CA THR A 289 12.99 -20.54 3.31
C THR A 289 13.62 -19.47 2.42
N ILE A 290 14.65 -19.86 1.66
CA ILE A 290 15.46 -18.92 0.90
C ILE A 290 15.68 -19.44 -0.52
N ASP A 291 15.26 -18.68 -1.51
CA ASP A 291 15.34 -19.08 -2.91
C ASP A 291 16.52 -18.33 -3.57
N LEU A 292 17.54 -19.07 -4.02
CA LEU A 292 18.77 -18.50 -4.61
C LEU A 292 18.64 -18.37 -6.13
N ASP A 293 17.76 -17.48 -6.58
CA ASP A 293 17.48 -17.27 -8.00
C ASP A 293 18.71 -16.77 -8.75
N ALA A 294 19.31 -15.68 -8.26
CA ALA A 294 20.51 -15.09 -8.85
C ALA A 294 20.40 -14.92 -10.38
N VAL A 295 21.44 -15.29 -11.12
CA VAL A 295 21.43 -15.20 -12.60
C VAL A 295 20.38 -16.13 -13.22
N SER A 296 20.06 -17.25 -12.58
CA SER A 296 19.10 -18.21 -13.13
C SER A 296 17.69 -17.64 -13.25
N GLY A 297 17.27 -16.81 -12.29
CA GLY A 297 15.98 -16.10 -12.35
C GLY A 297 15.82 -15.28 -13.64
N TRP A 298 16.88 -14.61 -14.10
CA TRP A 298 16.89 -13.83 -15.34
C TRP A 298 17.00 -14.66 -16.63
N LEU A 299 17.42 -15.94 -16.51
CA LEU A 299 17.50 -16.88 -17.64
C LEU A 299 16.20 -17.65 -17.85
N GLY A 300 15.49 -17.92 -16.76
CA GLY A 300 14.24 -18.67 -16.74
C GLY A 300 13.02 -17.76 -16.74
N THR A 301 12.25 -17.75 -15.66
CA THR A 301 10.97 -17.01 -15.56
C THR A 301 11.09 -15.50 -15.74
N GLY A 302 12.25 -14.90 -15.45
CA GLY A 302 12.57 -13.49 -15.68
C GLY A 302 13.20 -13.20 -17.04
N TYR A 303 13.19 -14.16 -17.97
CA TYR A 303 13.75 -13.96 -19.30
C TYR A 303 12.99 -12.90 -20.09
N SER A 304 13.74 -11.96 -20.66
CA SER A 304 13.29 -11.02 -21.68
C SER A 304 14.36 -10.90 -22.76
N THR A 305 13.93 -10.71 -24.01
CA THR A 305 14.84 -10.37 -25.12
C THR A 305 15.51 -9.01 -24.93
N GLU A 306 14.99 -8.18 -24.02
CA GLU A 306 15.51 -6.85 -23.67
C GLU A 306 16.41 -6.86 -22.44
N ASN A 307 16.66 -8.03 -21.82
CA ASN A 307 17.57 -8.14 -20.68
C ASN A 307 18.97 -7.62 -21.04
N VAL A 308 19.48 -6.70 -20.23
CA VAL A 308 20.80 -6.08 -20.40
C VAL A 308 21.80 -6.55 -19.35
N LEU A 309 23.07 -6.19 -19.51
CA LEU A 309 24.12 -6.53 -18.55
C LEU A 309 23.78 -6.11 -17.10
N ALA A 310 23.07 -4.98 -16.93
CA ALA A 310 22.64 -4.51 -15.61
C ALA A 310 21.69 -5.50 -14.93
N ASP A 311 20.78 -6.12 -15.69
CA ASP A 311 19.82 -7.10 -15.18
C ASP A 311 20.55 -8.34 -14.66
N TYR A 312 21.43 -8.92 -15.48
CA TYR A 312 22.26 -10.05 -15.05
C TYR A 312 23.17 -9.70 -13.87
N SER A 313 23.68 -8.45 -13.81
CA SER A 313 24.51 -7.99 -12.69
C SER A 313 23.78 -8.03 -11.34
N ALA A 314 22.45 -7.87 -11.33
CA ALA A 314 21.64 -8.06 -10.12
C ALA A 314 21.68 -9.51 -9.64
N GLY A 315 21.65 -10.48 -10.57
CA GLY A 315 21.84 -11.89 -10.23
C GLY A 315 23.23 -12.21 -9.65
N PHE A 316 24.29 -11.56 -10.16
CA PHE A 316 25.62 -11.65 -9.55
C PHE A 316 25.65 -11.06 -8.14
N PHE A 317 24.97 -9.93 -7.92
CA PHE A 317 24.83 -9.35 -6.58
C PHE A 317 24.15 -10.33 -5.61
N ALA A 318 23.06 -10.97 -6.03
CA ALA A 318 22.34 -11.94 -5.20
C ALA A 318 23.25 -13.04 -4.67
N ALA A 319 24.03 -13.66 -5.57
CA ALA A 319 24.98 -14.69 -5.19
C ALA A 319 26.14 -14.11 -4.36
N GLN A 320 26.97 -13.24 -4.96
CA GLN A 320 28.27 -12.85 -4.41
C GLN A 320 28.18 -11.89 -3.22
N VAL A 321 27.05 -11.22 -3.03
CA VAL A 321 26.84 -10.25 -1.96
C VAL A 321 25.64 -10.63 -1.09
N GLY A 322 24.52 -11.01 -1.69
CA GLY A 322 23.30 -11.38 -0.98
C GLY A 322 23.48 -12.63 -0.12
N VAL A 323 24.06 -13.70 -0.67
CA VAL A 323 24.28 -14.97 0.06
C VAL A 323 25.18 -14.77 1.28
N PRO A 324 26.40 -14.19 1.19
CA PRO A 324 27.24 -13.99 2.37
C PRO A 324 26.56 -13.14 3.45
N ARG A 325 25.78 -12.11 3.04
CA ARG A 325 25.05 -11.25 3.98
C ARG A 325 23.96 -12.02 4.73
N LEU A 326 23.15 -12.80 4.03
CA LEU A 326 22.10 -13.60 4.64
C LEU A 326 22.68 -14.70 5.53
N VAL A 327 23.69 -15.44 5.07
CA VAL A 327 24.38 -16.46 5.88
C VAL A 327 24.89 -15.85 7.20
N GLU A 328 25.55 -14.70 7.14
CA GLU A 328 26.07 -14.03 8.33
C GLU A 328 24.95 -13.52 9.26
N MET A 329 23.87 -12.95 8.71
CA MET A 329 22.69 -12.55 9.49
C MET A 329 22.01 -13.73 10.18
N LEU A 330 21.83 -14.86 9.47
CA LEU A 330 21.23 -16.08 10.01
C LEU A 330 22.12 -16.71 11.09
N LYS A 331 23.45 -16.61 10.97
CA LYS A 331 24.40 -17.04 12.01
C LYS A 331 24.25 -16.17 13.26
N ARG A 332 24.20 -14.84 13.11
CA ARG A 332 23.99 -13.91 14.24
C ARG A 332 22.66 -14.12 14.96
N THR A 333 21.60 -14.43 14.21
CA THR A 333 20.28 -14.73 14.78
C THR A 333 20.17 -16.17 15.29
N GLY A 334 21.16 -17.04 15.02
CA GLY A 334 21.19 -18.40 15.55
C GLY A 334 20.21 -19.37 14.88
N ILE A 335 19.76 -19.07 13.66
CA ILE A 335 18.85 -19.93 12.88
C ILE A 335 19.47 -20.45 11.57
N ALA A 336 20.75 -20.19 11.30
CA ALA A 336 21.41 -20.59 10.05
C ALA A 336 21.26 -22.08 9.69
N ASN A 337 21.30 -22.99 10.67
CA ASN A 337 21.12 -24.42 10.44
C ASN A 337 19.65 -24.88 10.44
N LYS A 338 18.70 -23.95 10.62
CA LYS A 338 17.25 -24.22 10.74
C LYS A 338 16.44 -23.72 9.55
N VAL A 339 17.09 -23.10 8.57
CA VAL A 339 16.44 -22.63 7.35
C VAL A 339 16.55 -23.68 6.25
N THR A 340 15.76 -23.50 5.20
CA THR A 340 15.85 -24.31 3.96
C THR A 340 16.19 -23.40 2.80
N TRP A 341 17.22 -23.75 2.03
CA TRP A 341 17.56 -23.05 0.80
C TRP A 341 17.10 -23.84 -0.41
N PHE A 342 16.26 -23.26 -1.27
CA PHE A 342 15.94 -23.82 -2.57
C PHE A 342 16.88 -23.22 -3.60
N ILE A 343 17.71 -24.07 -4.21
CA ILE A 343 18.81 -23.61 -5.07
C ILE A 343 18.61 -24.17 -6.49
N PRO A 344 18.55 -23.31 -7.51
CA PRO A 344 18.60 -23.73 -8.91
C PRO A 344 19.95 -24.39 -9.23
N GLY A 345 19.94 -25.46 -10.04
CA GLY A 345 21.17 -26.16 -10.46
C GLY A 345 22.21 -25.23 -11.10
N HIS A 346 21.77 -24.28 -11.92
CA HIS A 346 22.61 -23.25 -12.53
C HIS A 346 23.31 -22.38 -11.47
N SER A 347 22.58 -21.92 -10.44
CA SER A 347 23.15 -21.12 -9.36
C SER A 347 24.20 -21.91 -8.58
N ALA A 348 23.96 -23.20 -8.32
CA ALA A 348 24.91 -24.09 -7.67
C ALA A 348 26.21 -24.30 -8.46
N GLU A 349 26.13 -24.47 -9.78
CA GLU A 349 27.31 -24.65 -10.62
C GLU A 349 28.03 -23.32 -10.94
N SER A 350 27.31 -22.20 -10.96
CA SER A 350 27.87 -20.87 -11.28
C SER A 350 28.53 -20.19 -10.09
N PHE A 351 28.04 -20.45 -8.87
CA PHE A 351 28.47 -19.80 -7.63
C PHE A 351 28.83 -20.84 -6.55
N PRO A 352 29.77 -21.77 -6.84
CA PRO A 352 30.04 -22.89 -5.94
C PRO A 352 30.62 -22.46 -4.59
N GLU A 353 31.36 -21.35 -4.52
CA GLU A 353 31.91 -20.84 -3.26
C GLU A 353 30.82 -20.29 -2.33
N GLU A 354 29.87 -19.55 -2.89
CA GLU A 354 28.71 -19.02 -2.15
C GLU A 354 27.76 -20.13 -1.72
N VAL A 355 27.49 -21.10 -2.60
CA VAL A 355 26.66 -22.27 -2.24
C VAL A 355 27.35 -23.13 -1.19
N GLN A 356 28.67 -23.28 -1.24
CA GLN A 356 29.40 -24.00 -0.18
C GLN A 356 29.25 -23.31 1.19
N GLN A 357 29.27 -21.97 1.24
CA GLN A 357 29.02 -21.23 2.50
C GLN A 357 27.64 -21.52 3.08
N VAL A 358 26.63 -21.72 2.22
CA VAL A 358 25.27 -22.11 2.63
C VAL A 358 25.29 -23.54 3.17
N VAL A 359 25.86 -24.50 2.44
CA VAL A 359 25.96 -25.91 2.86
C VAL A 359 26.68 -26.05 4.21
N ASP A 360 27.75 -25.28 4.42
CA ASP A 360 28.54 -25.28 5.66
C ASP A 360 27.74 -24.82 6.90
N THR A 361 26.58 -24.18 6.71
CA THR A 361 25.68 -23.84 7.83
C THR A 361 24.94 -25.04 8.39
N GLY A 362 24.85 -26.14 7.64
CA GLY A 362 24.03 -27.31 7.99
C GLY A 362 22.52 -27.12 7.79
N CYS A 363 22.11 -26.10 7.02
CA CYS A 363 20.74 -25.92 6.57
C CYS A 363 20.27 -27.06 5.65
N GLU A 364 18.96 -27.11 5.38
CA GLU A 364 18.42 -27.98 4.33
C GLU A 364 18.64 -27.36 2.95
N ILE A 365 18.89 -28.19 1.94
CA ILE A 365 18.93 -27.78 0.53
C ILE A 365 17.81 -28.49 -0.24
N GLY A 366 16.90 -27.70 -0.79
CA GLY A 366 15.85 -28.12 -1.72
C GLY A 366 16.18 -27.77 -3.17
N LEU A 367 15.42 -28.33 -4.11
CA LEU A 367 15.57 -28.07 -5.54
C LEU A 367 14.69 -26.93 -6.02
N HIS A 368 15.19 -26.16 -7.01
CA HIS A 368 14.48 -25.01 -7.58
C HIS A 368 14.66 -24.87 -9.10
N GLY A 369 14.45 -25.97 -9.84
CA GLY A 369 14.77 -26.04 -11.27
C GLY A 369 16.28 -26.02 -11.55
N TYR A 370 16.67 -25.91 -12.82
CA TYR A 370 18.09 -25.77 -13.18
C TYR A 370 18.41 -24.30 -13.43
N ALA A 371 17.82 -23.70 -14.45
CA ALA A 371 17.93 -22.27 -14.78
C ALA A 371 16.62 -21.53 -14.48
N HIS A 372 15.96 -21.87 -13.37
CA HIS A 372 14.71 -21.25 -12.89
C HIS A 372 13.58 -21.27 -13.95
N GLU A 373 13.41 -22.41 -14.62
CA GLU A 373 12.45 -22.60 -15.71
C GLU A 373 11.02 -22.89 -15.17
N GLY A 374 10.01 -22.20 -15.69
CA GLY A 374 8.62 -22.50 -15.37
C GLY A 374 8.12 -23.79 -16.04
N ALA A 375 7.40 -24.65 -15.30
CA ALA A 375 6.99 -25.97 -15.78
C ALA A 375 6.14 -25.96 -17.06
N TYR A 376 5.33 -24.91 -17.27
CA TYR A 376 4.51 -24.76 -18.48
C TYR A 376 5.32 -24.50 -19.76
N SER A 377 6.60 -24.14 -19.64
CA SER A 377 7.52 -23.94 -20.75
C SER A 377 8.29 -25.21 -21.13
N LEU A 378 8.15 -26.28 -20.34
CA LEU A 378 8.91 -27.53 -20.50
C LEU A 378 8.01 -28.65 -21.03
N THR A 379 8.60 -29.61 -21.73
CA THR A 379 8.01 -30.94 -21.92
C THR A 379 8.22 -31.80 -20.68
N VAL A 380 7.47 -32.89 -20.52
CA VAL A 380 7.65 -33.84 -19.39
C VAL A 380 9.06 -34.42 -19.37
N GLN A 381 9.64 -34.71 -20.55
CA GLN A 381 11.01 -35.20 -20.62
C GLN A 381 12.02 -34.14 -20.16
N GLN A 382 11.84 -32.87 -20.54
CA GLN A 382 12.71 -31.79 -20.07
C GLN A 382 12.64 -31.60 -18.55
N GLU A 383 11.46 -31.71 -17.95
CA GLU A 383 11.33 -31.68 -16.48
C GLU A 383 12.08 -32.82 -15.81
N ARG A 384 11.96 -34.02 -16.36
CA ARG A 384 12.71 -35.19 -15.87
C ARG A 384 14.22 -34.96 -15.95
N ASP A 385 14.71 -34.52 -17.10
CA ASP A 385 16.15 -34.28 -17.32
C ASP A 385 16.69 -33.21 -16.35
N VAL A 386 15.92 -32.12 -16.15
CA VAL A 386 16.24 -31.06 -15.18
C VAL A 386 16.26 -31.61 -13.76
N LEU A 387 15.25 -32.38 -13.37
CA LEU A 387 15.14 -32.94 -12.02
C LEU A 387 16.30 -33.89 -11.72
N GLU A 388 16.61 -34.80 -12.63
CA GLU A 388 17.74 -35.74 -12.50
C GLU A 388 19.08 -35.00 -12.38
N ARG A 389 19.28 -33.96 -13.20
CA ARG A 389 20.50 -33.14 -13.16
C ARG A 389 20.64 -32.42 -11.83
N CYS A 390 19.58 -31.79 -11.34
CA CYS A 390 19.61 -31.06 -10.08
C CYS A 390 19.77 -31.98 -8.85
N ILE A 391 19.15 -33.16 -8.88
CA ILE A 391 19.39 -34.22 -7.87
C ILE A 391 20.89 -34.56 -7.81
N ASP A 392 21.53 -34.83 -8.95
CA ASP A 392 22.94 -35.20 -9.01
C ASP A 392 23.85 -34.09 -8.47
N ILE A 393 23.61 -32.83 -8.89
CA ILE A 393 24.37 -31.66 -8.42
C ILE A 393 24.25 -31.52 -6.89
N MET A 394 23.04 -31.48 -6.35
CA MET A 394 22.84 -31.24 -4.92
C MET A 394 23.29 -32.42 -4.06
N THR A 395 23.15 -33.66 -4.55
CA THR A 395 23.66 -34.84 -3.85
C THR A 395 25.18 -34.80 -3.74
N LYS A 396 25.88 -34.36 -4.79
CA LYS A 396 27.34 -34.18 -4.76
C LYS A 396 27.78 -33.07 -3.81
N LEU A 397 27.04 -31.97 -3.75
CA LEU A 397 27.37 -30.82 -2.89
C LEU A 397 27.12 -31.11 -1.40
N THR A 398 26.00 -31.76 -1.07
CA THR A 398 25.56 -31.93 0.32
C THR A 398 25.86 -33.30 0.91
N GLY A 399 26.20 -34.28 0.06
CA GLY A 399 26.31 -35.69 0.44
C GLY A 399 24.97 -36.37 0.75
N LYS A 400 23.84 -35.67 0.59
CA LYS A 400 22.49 -36.17 0.84
C LYS A 400 21.61 -35.90 -0.37
N ARG A 401 20.69 -36.82 -0.64
CA ARG A 401 19.67 -36.59 -1.67
C ARG A 401 18.72 -35.48 -1.19
N PRO A 402 18.41 -34.45 -2.01
CA PRO A 402 17.41 -33.45 -1.66
C PRO A 402 16.02 -34.10 -1.57
N VAL A 403 15.23 -33.67 -0.59
CA VAL A 403 13.88 -34.21 -0.32
C VAL A 403 12.77 -33.18 -0.54
N GLY A 404 13.15 -31.92 -0.76
CA GLY A 404 12.25 -30.80 -1.00
C GLY A 404 12.39 -30.23 -2.40
N TYR A 405 11.26 -29.76 -2.93
CA TYR A 405 11.19 -29.03 -4.20
C TYR A 405 10.38 -27.74 -4.02
N ARG A 406 10.72 -26.72 -4.79
CA ARG A 406 9.88 -25.55 -5.06
C ARG A 406 9.93 -25.26 -6.55
N ALA A 407 8.78 -25.09 -7.18
CA ALA A 407 8.70 -24.74 -8.58
C ALA A 407 9.14 -23.28 -8.79
N PRO A 408 9.99 -22.99 -9.80
CA PRO A 408 10.29 -21.62 -10.21
C PRO A 408 9.01 -20.79 -10.43
N LEU A 409 8.93 -19.64 -9.74
CA LEU A 409 7.75 -18.75 -9.73
C LEU A 409 6.42 -19.46 -9.39
N TYR A 410 6.48 -20.51 -8.57
CA TYR A 410 5.34 -21.37 -8.21
C TYR A 410 4.61 -21.99 -9.42
N GLN A 411 5.26 -22.03 -10.58
CA GLN A 411 4.70 -22.62 -11.79
C GLN A 411 4.85 -24.14 -11.74
N VAL A 412 4.03 -24.79 -10.94
CA VAL A 412 3.91 -26.24 -10.85
C VAL A 412 2.77 -26.75 -11.73
N ARG A 413 2.90 -27.98 -12.23
CA ARG A 413 1.84 -28.69 -12.97
C ARG A 413 1.71 -30.12 -12.43
N GLU A 414 0.64 -30.80 -12.82
CA GLU A 414 0.31 -32.15 -12.37
C GLU A 414 1.46 -33.12 -12.65
N THR A 415 2.04 -33.08 -13.86
CA THR A 415 3.17 -33.96 -14.20
C THR A 415 4.45 -33.65 -13.41
N THR A 416 4.61 -32.43 -12.87
CA THR A 416 5.71 -32.13 -11.95
C THR A 416 5.50 -32.87 -10.63
N LEU A 417 4.29 -32.83 -10.07
CA LEU A 417 3.94 -33.59 -8.86
C LEU A 417 4.12 -35.11 -9.09
N ASP A 418 3.68 -35.64 -10.23
CA ASP A 418 3.87 -37.05 -10.59
C ASP A 418 5.36 -37.45 -10.62
N LEU A 419 6.22 -36.57 -11.16
CA LEU A 419 7.67 -36.77 -11.17
C LEU A 419 8.23 -36.69 -9.74
N LEU A 420 7.83 -35.71 -8.92
CA LEU A 420 8.29 -35.61 -7.54
C LEU A 420 7.94 -36.88 -6.73
N GLU A 421 6.74 -37.42 -6.90
CA GLU A 421 6.34 -38.72 -6.33
C GLU A 421 7.20 -39.88 -6.86
N GLU A 422 7.44 -39.94 -8.16
CA GLU A 422 8.26 -40.99 -8.80
C GLU A 422 9.70 -40.98 -8.28
N TYR A 423 10.28 -39.80 -8.08
CA TYR A 423 11.64 -39.62 -7.55
C TYR A 423 11.70 -39.64 -6.01
N GLY A 424 10.57 -39.84 -5.33
CA GLY A 424 10.48 -40.03 -3.88
C GLY A 424 10.79 -38.77 -3.07
N PHE A 425 10.37 -37.59 -3.54
CA PHE A 425 10.41 -36.36 -2.75
C PHE A 425 9.48 -36.48 -1.53
N GLU A 426 9.81 -35.76 -0.46
CA GLU A 426 8.99 -35.73 0.76
C GLU A 426 7.97 -34.59 0.71
N TYR A 427 8.35 -33.45 0.13
CA TYR A 427 7.51 -32.28 0.10
C TYR A 427 7.74 -31.36 -1.11
N ASP A 428 6.69 -30.60 -1.46
CA ASP A 428 6.69 -29.45 -2.34
C ASP A 428 6.33 -28.18 -1.54
N SER A 429 6.69 -27.02 -2.06
CA SER A 429 6.34 -25.71 -1.49
C SER A 429 6.04 -24.75 -2.63
N SER A 430 4.96 -25.02 -3.36
CA SER A 430 4.55 -24.31 -4.57
C SER A 430 3.03 -24.08 -4.69
N LEU A 431 2.20 -24.75 -3.88
CA LEU A 431 0.75 -24.68 -3.93
C LEU A 431 0.16 -23.82 -2.80
N THR A 432 -1.01 -23.24 -3.06
CA THR A 432 -1.62 -22.20 -2.21
C THR A 432 -3.00 -22.58 -1.66
N ASP A 433 -3.37 -23.85 -1.70
CA ASP A 433 -4.68 -24.32 -1.23
C ASP A 433 -4.92 -24.04 0.27
N HIS A 434 -3.84 -23.85 1.02
CA HIS A 434 -3.86 -23.36 2.39
C HIS A 434 -2.74 -22.32 2.57
N ASP A 435 -2.78 -21.59 3.67
CA ASP A 435 -1.82 -20.53 4.01
C ASP A 435 -1.06 -20.74 5.34
N CYS A 436 -1.48 -21.66 6.20
CA CYS A 436 -0.90 -21.87 7.53
C CYS A 436 -1.00 -23.32 8.03
N GLN A 437 -1.38 -24.27 7.17
CA GLN A 437 -1.42 -25.71 7.47
C GLN A 437 -0.83 -26.49 6.30
N PRO A 438 0.09 -27.45 6.53
CA PRO A 438 0.46 -28.39 5.49
C PRO A 438 -0.73 -29.27 5.07
N PHE A 439 -0.66 -29.80 3.84
CA PHE A 439 -1.65 -30.72 3.28
C PHE A 439 -0.99 -31.66 2.28
N PHE A 440 -1.64 -32.75 1.87
CA PHE A 440 -1.11 -33.55 0.76
C PHE A 440 -1.41 -32.88 -0.58
N ALA A 441 -0.40 -32.78 -1.43
CA ALA A 441 -0.54 -32.21 -2.77
C ALA A 441 -1.67 -32.93 -3.52
N PRO A 442 -2.68 -32.19 -4.03
CA PRO A 442 -3.88 -32.80 -4.55
C PRO A 442 -3.65 -33.40 -5.94
N ARG A 443 -4.09 -34.63 -6.14
CA ARG A 443 -4.16 -35.25 -7.49
C ARG A 443 -5.41 -34.79 -8.22
N ARG A 444 -5.31 -33.67 -8.93
CA ARG A 444 -6.41 -33.08 -9.72
C ARG A 444 -6.17 -33.28 -11.22
N PRO A 445 -7.21 -33.55 -12.02
CA PRO A 445 -7.08 -33.44 -13.47
C PRO A 445 -6.83 -31.98 -13.87
N PRO A 446 -6.08 -31.73 -14.96
CA PRO A 446 -5.84 -30.38 -15.46
C PRO A 446 -7.16 -29.63 -15.74
N LEU A 447 -7.30 -28.46 -15.13
CA LEU A 447 -8.47 -27.60 -15.33
C LEU A 447 -8.50 -27.10 -16.78
N GLN A 448 -9.70 -27.10 -17.39
CA GLN A 448 -9.89 -26.66 -18.76
C GLN A 448 -10.30 -25.18 -18.81
N PRO A 449 -9.51 -24.29 -19.44
CA PRO A 449 -9.91 -22.90 -19.61
C PRO A 449 -11.19 -22.73 -20.41
N ILE A 450 -11.89 -21.60 -20.20
CA ILE A 450 -13.08 -21.22 -20.96
C ILE A 450 -12.70 -21.02 -22.44
N ASP A 451 -13.31 -21.83 -23.33
CA ASP A 451 -13.15 -21.69 -24.78
C ASP A 451 -14.34 -20.94 -25.39
N TYR A 452 -14.32 -19.60 -25.39
CA TYR A 452 -15.40 -18.71 -25.88
C TYR A 452 -15.92 -18.96 -27.30
N ARG A 453 -15.30 -19.85 -28.07
CA ARG A 453 -15.78 -20.31 -29.39
C ARG A 453 -16.86 -21.39 -29.28
N LYS A 454 -17.03 -22.00 -28.10
CA LYS A 454 -18.02 -23.05 -27.81
C LYS A 454 -19.27 -22.48 -27.11
N PRO A 455 -20.43 -23.16 -27.17
CA PRO A 455 -21.60 -22.77 -26.39
C PRO A 455 -21.27 -22.75 -24.90
N ALA A 456 -21.85 -21.81 -24.14
CA ALA A 456 -21.57 -21.66 -22.70
C ALA A 456 -21.74 -22.96 -21.89
N SER A 457 -22.58 -23.88 -22.33
CA SER A 457 -22.73 -25.22 -21.73
C SER A 457 -21.43 -26.04 -21.68
N SER A 458 -20.40 -25.69 -22.47
CA SER A 458 -19.10 -26.36 -22.42
C SER A 458 -18.25 -26.00 -21.20
N TRP A 459 -18.58 -24.93 -20.48
CA TRP A 459 -17.85 -24.50 -19.27
C TRP A 459 -18.77 -24.22 -18.06
N MET A 460 -20.10 -24.20 -18.23
CA MET A 460 -21.06 -24.09 -17.14
C MET A 460 -21.24 -25.42 -16.39
N HIS A 461 -20.15 -25.98 -15.89
CA HIS A 461 -20.11 -27.15 -15.02
C HIS A 461 -19.14 -26.87 -13.86
N PRO A 462 -19.37 -27.48 -12.68
CA PRO A 462 -18.47 -27.32 -11.54
C PRO A 462 -17.10 -27.96 -11.80
N ILE A 463 -16.12 -27.66 -10.95
CA ILE A 463 -14.82 -28.37 -10.94
C ILE A 463 -15.11 -29.87 -10.77
N PRO A 464 -14.48 -30.76 -11.57
CA PRO A 464 -14.66 -32.20 -11.43
C PRO A 464 -14.32 -32.68 -10.01
N ASP A 465 -15.13 -33.60 -9.47
CA ASP A 465 -14.81 -34.24 -8.19
C ASP A 465 -13.49 -35.00 -8.31
N SER A 466 -12.53 -34.71 -7.44
CA SER A 466 -11.21 -35.36 -7.40
C SER A 466 -11.26 -36.86 -7.08
N ALA A 467 -12.44 -37.39 -6.74
CA ALA A 467 -12.65 -38.75 -6.28
C ALA A 467 -12.65 -39.82 -7.39
N SER A 468 -12.60 -39.45 -8.68
CA SER A 468 -12.79 -40.42 -9.77
C SER A 468 -11.53 -40.95 -10.47
N ASP A 469 -10.34 -40.38 -10.23
CA ASP A 469 -9.12 -40.77 -10.96
C ASP A 469 -7.87 -40.94 -10.06
N SER A 470 -8.03 -41.23 -8.77
CA SER A 470 -6.89 -41.70 -7.98
C SER A 470 -6.65 -43.17 -8.29
N ASP A 471 -5.68 -43.42 -9.17
CA ASP A 471 -4.95 -44.69 -9.14
C ASP A 471 -4.14 -44.75 -7.83
N SER A 472 -4.85 -44.94 -6.72
CA SER A 472 -4.31 -45.22 -5.39
C SER A 472 -3.48 -46.51 -5.37
N SER A 473 -3.40 -47.24 -6.50
CA SER A 473 -2.60 -48.45 -6.66
C SER A 473 -1.15 -48.20 -7.06
N SER A 474 -0.72 -46.95 -7.33
CA SER A 474 0.67 -46.68 -7.73
C SER A 474 1.70 -46.97 -6.63
N GLY A 475 1.28 -47.02 -5.36
CA GLY A 475 2.14 -47.26 -4.20
C GLY A 475 3.22 -46.20 -4.00
N ARG A 476 3.13 -45.06 -4.71
CA ARG A 476 4.06 -43.94 -4.60
C ARG A 476 3.75 -43.10 -3.37
N ARG A 477 4.80 -42.57 -2.75
CA ARG A 477 4.70 -41.66 -1.60
C ARG A 477 3.95 -40.40 -2.01
N GLU A 478 2.94 -40.02 -1.23
CA GLU A 478 2.25 -38.75 -1.38
C GLU A 478 3.18 -37.60 -0.97
N ILE A 479 3.13 -36.51 -1.73
CA ILE A 479 3.91 -35.30 -1.47
C ILE A 479 3.17 -34.43 -0.43
N VAL A 480 3.88 -34.06 0.63
CA VAL A 480 3.39 -33.03 1.55
C VAL A 480 3.61 -31.66 0.92
N GLU A 481 2.59 -30.83 0.88
CA GLU A 481 2.72 -29.42 0.54
C GLU A 481 2.99 -28.61 1.80
N ILE A 482 4.08 -27.83 1.78
CA ILE A 482 4.35 -26.76 2.74
C ILE A 482 3.93 -25.44 2.09
N PRO A 483 2.72 -24.93 2.36
CA PRO A 483 2.17 -23.83 1.60
C PRO A 483 3.02 -22.56 1.68
N CYS A 484 3.15 -21.93 0.54
CA CYS A 484 3.69 -20.59 0.40
C CYS A 484 2.94 -19.82 -0.65
N ASN A 485 2.91 -18.49 -0.55
CA ASN A 485 2.30 -17.64 -1.56
C ASN A 485 2.99 -16.27 -1.66
N TYR A 486 2.54 -15.46 -2.61
CA TYR A 486 3.06 -14.13 -2.89
C TYR A 486 2.98 -13.12 -1.72
N TYR A 487 2.19 -13.39 -0.66
CA TYR A 487 2.13 -12.57 0.55
C TYR A 487 3.12 -13.01 1.63
N MET A 488 3.82 -14.12 1.42
CA MET A 488 4.80 -14.68 2.36
C MET A 488 6.24 -14.47 1.91
N GLU A 489 6.47 -13.74 0.82
CA GLU A 489 7.77 -13.55 0.20
C GLU A 489 8.17 -12.07 0.08
N ASP A 490 9.46 -11.83 -0.15
CA ASP A 490 10.07 -10.50 -0.22
C ASP A 490 10.19 -9.95 -1.64
N MET A 491 10.42 -10.79 -2.65
CA MET A 491 10.79 -10.37 -4.00
C MET A 491 9.64 -9.68 -4.71
N THR A 492 8.45 -10.29 -4.78
CA THR A 492 7.29 -9.73 -5.49
C THR A 492 7.00 -8.25 -5.17
N PRO A 493 6.94 -7.82 -3.89
CA PRO A 493 6.72 -6.41 -3.57
C PRO A 493 7.97 -5.52 -3.67
N MET A 494 9.17 -6.05 -3.39
CA MET A 494 10.37 -5.22 -3.14
C MET A 494 11.49 -5.37 -4.19
N GLN A 495 11.34 -6.26 -5.17
CA GLN A 495 12.26 -6.37 -6.31
C GLN A 495 11.70 -5.67 -7.53
N PHE A 496 12.46 -4.74 -8.10
CA PHE A 496 12.15 -4.16 -9.39
C PHE A 496 12.69 -5.05 -10.51
N LEU A 497 11.80 -5.49 -11.40
CA LEU A 497 12.08 -6.28 -12.58
C LEU A 497 11.65 -5.48 -13.83
N PRO A 498 12.59 -4.89 -14.59
CA PRO A 498 12.29 -3.85 -15.59
C PRO A 498 11.38 -4.31 -16.75
N HIS A 499 11.38 -5.61 -17.05
CA HIS A 499 10.67 -6.18 -18.19
C HIS A 499 9.38 -6.90 -17.81
N VAL A 500 8.98 -6.81 -16.53
CA VAL A 500 7.78 -7.44 -16.00
C VAL A 500 6.72 -6.36 -15.80
N HIS A 501 5.63 -6.41 -16.58
CA HIS A 501 4.60 -5.36 -16.60
C HIS A 501 3.93 -5.10 -15.24
N ASN A 502 3.84 -6.13 -14.39
CA ASN A 502 3.30 -6.06 -13.03
C ASN A 502 4.40 -5.94 -11.95
N SER A 503 5.62 -5.56 -12.32
CA SER A 503 6.72 -5.35 -11.38
C SER A 503 6.38 -4.27 -10.36
N HIS A 504 6.73 -4.54 -9.11
CA HIS A 504 6.82 -3.53 -8.06
C HIS A 504 8.29 -3.16 -7.86
N GLY A 505 8.82 -3.19 -6.63
CA GLY A 505 10.21 -2.85 -6.33
C GLY A 505 10.40 -1.61 -5.47
N TYR A 506 9.32 -0.89 -5.16
CA TYR A 506 9.35 0.34 -4.36
C TYR A 506 8.42 0.29 -3.14
N VAL A 507 7.87 -0.88 -2.81
CA VAL A 507 7.05 -1.04 -1.61
C VAL A 507 7.92 -0.87 -0.37
N ASP A 508 7.43 -0.08 0.59
CA ASP A 508 8.18 0.23 1.80
C ASP A 508 8.39 -1.02 2.69
N VAL A 509 9.62 -1.18 3.17
CA VAL A 509 10.01 -2.33 4.01
C VAL A 509 9.22 -2.41 5.33
N ARG A 510 8.72 -1.29 5.87
CA ARG A 510 7.89 -1.31 7.09
C ARG A 510 6.50 -1.83 6.81
N SER A 511 5.96 -1.55 5.62
CA SER A 511 4.66 -2.09 5.21
C SER A 511 4.70 -3.62 5.10
N ILE A 512 5.75 -4.18 4.50
CA ILE A 512 5.91 -5.65 4.40
C ILE A 512 6.15 -6.26 5.78
N GLU A 513 7.03 -5.66 6.59
CA GLU A 513 7.28 -6.11 7.97
C GLU A 513 5.99 -6.14 8.80
N GLN A 514 5.16 -5.10 8.69
CA GLN A 514 3.89 -5.02 9.43
C GLN A 514 2.88 -6.05 8.92
N MET A 515 2.74 -6.20 7.60
CA MET A 515 1.86 -7.20 6.99
C MET A 515 2.19 -8.62 7.48
N TRP A 516 3.48 -8.98 7.53
CA TRP A 516 3.91 -10.28 8.05
C TRP A 516 3.59 -10.46 9.54
N LYS A 517 3.74 -9.41 10.36
CA LYS A 517 3.36 -9.45 11.79
C LYS A 517 1.86 -9.60 11.97
N ASP A 518 1.06 -8.89 11.18
CA ASP A 518 -0.40 -8.95 11.24
C ASP A 518 -0.90 -10.35 10.88
N ARG A 519 -0.32 -10.96 9.83
CA ARG A 519 -0.59 -12.36 9.48
C ARG A 519 -0.22 -13.31 10.62
N PHE A 520 0.98 -13.18 11.20
CA PHE A 520 1.40 -14.02 12.32
C PHE A 520 0.46 -13.92 13.51
N LEU A 521 0.06 -12.70 13.89
CA LEU A 521 -0.84 -12.47 15.01
C LEU A 521 -2.22 -13.09 14.77
N TRP A 522 -2.76 -12.95 13.57
CA TRP A 522 -4.04 -13.56 13.21
C TRP A 522 -3.97 -15.09 13.29
N VAL A 523 -2.97 -15.70 12.65
CA VAL A 523 -2.73 -17.15 12.67
C VAL A 523 -2.58 -17.66 14.10
N ARG A 524 -1.78 -16.98 14.93
CA ARG A 524 -1.58 -17.31 16.34
C ARG A 524 -2.87 -17.31 17.16
N GLU A 525 -3.82 -16.44 16.83
CA GLU A 525 -5.06 -16.28 17.60
C GLU A 525 -6.18 -17.22 17.16
N HIS A 526 -6.17 -17.66 15.89
CA HIS A 526 -7.31 -18.33 15.26
C HIS A 526 -7.01 -19.78 14.84
N GLU A 527 -5.74 -20.14 14.65
CA GLU A 527 -5.37 -21.43 14.08
C GLU A 527 -4.82 -22.39 15.13
N ASN A 528 -5.13 -23.67 14.94
CA ASN A 528 -4.65 -24.74 15.82
C ASN A 528 -3.39 -25.36 15.22
N ASN A 529 -2.28 -25.29 15.96
CA ASN A 529 -1.01 -25.91 15.58
C ASN A 529 -0.48 -25.46 14.20
N PRO A 530 -0.51 -24.15 13.91
CA PRO A 530 -0.21 -23.67 12.57
C PRO A 530 1.28 -23.68 12.25
N ILE A 531 1.56 -23.61 10.95
CA ILE A 531 2.86 -23.23 10.42
C ILE A 531 2.86 -21.76 10.01
N PHE A 532 4.04 -21.16 9.97
CA PHE A 532 4.26 -19.81 9.46
C PHE A 532 5.50 -19.78 8.57
N THR A 533 5.27 -19.74 7.27
CA THR A 533 6.30 -19.69 6.24
C THR A 533 6.64 -18.24 5.87
N ILE A 534 7.94 -17.98 5.71
CA ILE A 534 8.50 -16.75 5.12
C ILE A 534 9.53 -17.15 4.07
N ILE A 535 9.39 -16.61 2.86
CA ILE A 535 10.34 -16.76 1.77
C ILE A 535 11.19 -15.50 1.67
N MET A 536 12.49 -15.69 1.48
CA MET A 536 13.44 -14.62 1.23
C MET A 536 14.25 -14.94 -0.02
N HIS A 537 14.73 -13.92 -0.71
CA HIS A 537 15.66 -14.10 -1.83
C HIS A 537 16.94 -13.31 -1.55
N PRO A 538 18.14 -13.86 -1.75
CA PRO A 538 19.39 -13.09 -1.67
C PRO A 538 19.39 -11.87 -2.60
N ASP A 539 18.67 -11.96 -3.72
CA ASP A 539 18.37 -10.87 -4.66
C ASP A 539 17.76 -9.66 -3.96
N THR A 540 16.81 -9.89 -3.05
CA THR A 540 16.01 -8.84 -2.41
C THR A 540 16.39 -8.65 -0.94
N SER A 541 16.26 -9.67 -0.10
CA SER A 541 16.65 -9.66 1.30
C SER A 541 18.15 -9.44 1.53
N GLY A 542 18.99 -9.66 0.53
CA GLY A 542 20.42 -9.30 0.57
C GLY A 542 20.69 -7.79 0.42
N MET A 543 19.72 -7.00 -0.03
CA MET A 543 19.85 -5.55 -0.20
C MET A 543 19.99 -4.83 1.16
N ALA A 544 20.80 -3.77 1.19
CA ALA A 544 21.19 -3.11 2.45
C ALA A 544 20.01 -2.53 3.25
N HIS A 545 18.93 -2.11 2.59
CA HIS A 545 17.75 -1.56 3.24
C HIS A 545 16.72 -2.63 3.63
N VAL A 546 16.76 -3.81 2.98
CA VAL A 546 15.84 -4.94 3.24
C VAL A 546 16.42 -5.90 4.29
N ILE A 547 17.73 -6.12 4.32
CA ILE A 547 18.33 -7.08 5.27
C ILE A 547 18.02 -6.73 6.73
N GLY A 548 17.98 -5.44 7.06
CA GLY A 548 17.58 -4.99 8.39
C GLY A 548 16.12 -5.28 8.71
N MET A 549 15.23 -5.36 7.72
CA MET A 549 13.84 -5.76 7.87
C MET A 549 13.71 -7.23 8.23
N VAL A 550 14.36 -8.12 7.48
CA VAL A 550 14.29 -9.56 7.75
C VAL A 550 14.95 -9.92 9.08
N GLU A 551 16.06 -9.26 9.46
CA GLU A 551 16.69 -9.45 10.78
C GLU A 551 15.73 -9.05 11.92
N ARG A 552 15.03 -7.92 11.77
CA ARG A 552 14.00 -7.51 12.74
C ARG A 552 12.82 -8.48 12.79
N MET A 553 12.38 -9.01 11.65
CA MET A 553 11.28 -9.97 11.63
C MET A 553 11.67 -11.27 12.36
N ILE A 554 12.86 -11.81 12.08
CA ILE A 554 13.37 -13.01 12.76
C ILE A 554 13.48 -12.77 14.27
N GLN A 555 14.08 -11.65 14.69
CA GLN A 555 14.21 -11.31 16.11
C GLN A 555 12.85 -11.12 16.78
N TRP A 556 11.88 -10.54 16.08
CA TRP A 556 10.52 -10.40 16.58
C TRP A 556 9.84 -11.76 16.76
N LEU A 557 9.98 -12.69 15.81
CA LEU A 557 9.50 -14.06 15.94
C LEU A 557 10.16 -14.79 17.13
N GLN A 558 11.48 -14.63 17.30
CA GLN A 558 12.22 -15.18 18.44
C GLN A 558 11.76 -14.63 19.79
N SER A 559 11.25 -13.39 19.82
CA SER A 559 10.78 -12.77 21.06
C SER A 559 9.56 -13.46 21.68
N TRP A 560 8.85 -14.31 20.91
CA TRP A 560 7.75 -15.14 21.40
C TRP A 560 8.20 -16.40 22.14
N GLY A 561 9.52 -16.65 22.24
CA GLY A 561 10.10 -17.71 23.06
C GLY A 561 9.57 -19.10 22.67
N ASN A 562 9.09 -19.86 23.67
CA ASN A 562 8.66 -21.25 23.47
C ASN A 562 7.39 -21.43 22.62
N GLU A 563 6.68 -20.33 22.30
CA GLU A 563 5.54 -20.38 21.38
C GLU A 563 5.99 -20.56 19.92
N VAL A 564 7.23 -20.19 19.58
CA VAL A 564 7.76 -20.25 18.21
C VAL A 564 8.89 -21.27 18.12
N GLU A 565 8.80 -22.14 17.11
CA GLU A 565 9.82 -23.13 16.79
C GLU A 565 10.27 -22.99 15.34
N PHE A 566 11.51 -22.54 15.12
CA PHE A 566 12.12 -22.55 13.79
C PHE A 566 12.56 -23.95 13.42
N MET A 567 12.23 -24.40 12.22
CA MET A 567 12.62 -25.71 11.70
C MET A 567 12.74 -25.69 10.17
N GLN A 568 13.48 -26.66 9.64
CA GLN A 568 13.63 -26.84 8.20
C GLN A 568 12.29 -27.31 7.59
N ALA A 569 12.02 -26.99 6.33
CA ALA A 569 10.78 -27.37 5.65
C ALA A 569 10.58 -28.89 5.59
N GLY A 570 11.64 -29.68 5.36
CA GLY A 570 11.55 -31.14 5.43
C GLY A 570 11.26 -31.66 6.84
N GLU A 571 11.78 -31.01 7.89
CA GLU A 571 11.42 -31.36 9.27
C GLU A 571 9.95 -31.05 9.56
N MET A 572 9.43 -29.95 9.02
CA MET A 572 8.02 -29.57 9.10
C MET A 572 7.11 -30.59 8.39
N ALA A 573 7.48 -31.04 7.19
CA ALA A 573 6.72 -32.07 6.46
C ALA A 573 6.62 -33.38 7.25
N ARG A 574 7.77 -33.89 7.73
CA ARG A 574 7.83 -35.12 8.55
C ARG A 574 7.08 -34.99 9.86
N TRP A 575 7.18 -33.83 10.50
CA TRP A 575 6.44 -33.53 11.71
C TRP A 575 4.92 -33.61 11.48
N TRP A 576 4.43 -32.96 10.43
CA TRP A 576 3.01 -32.90 10.14
C TRP A 576 2.44 -34.29 9.83
N VAL A 577 3.15 -35.08 9.03
CA VAL A 577 2.78 -36.48 8.76
C VAL A 577 2.68 -37.29 10.05
N ALA A 578 3.69 -37.19 10.92
CA ALA A 578 3.73 -37.95 12.17
C ALA A 578 2.57 -37.59 13.13
N GLU A 579 2.11 -36.34 13.13
CA GLU A 579 0.96 -35.92 13.94
C GLU A 579 -0.40 -36.30 13.36
N ASN A 580 -0.49 -36.53 12.04
CA ASN A 580 -1.74 -36.90 11.37
C ASN A 580 -1.92 -38.42 11.20
N GLU A 581 -1.08 -39.23 11.85
CA GLU A 581 -1.14 -40.71 11.87
C GLU A 581 -1.22 -41.35 10.47
N VAL A 582 -0.60 -40.73 9.48
CA VAL A 582 -0.56 -41.27 8.11
C VAL A 582 0.66 -42.21 7.99
N ASP A 583 0.43 -43.44 7.56
CA ASP A 583 1.49 -44.43 7.26
C ASP A 583 2.26 -43.92 6.02
N TRP A 584 3.43 -43.28 6.21
CA TRP A 584 4.15 -42.46 5.20
C TRP A 584 5.59 -42.90 4.92
#